data_AF-A0A151WQP9-F1
#
_entry.id   AF-A0A151WQP9-F1
#
_cell.length_a   1.000
_cell.length_b   1.000
_cell.length_c   1.000
_cell.angle_alpha   90.00
_cell.angle_beta   90.00
_cell.angle_gamma   90.00
#
_symmetry.space_group_name_H-M   'P 1'
#
loop_
_entity.id
_entity.type
_entity.pdbx_description
1 polymer ?
#
loop_
_entity_poly.entity_id
_entity_poly.type
_entity_poly.pdbx_seq_one_letter_code
_entity_poly.pdbx_strand_id
1 'polypeptide(L)'
;MDIQTFVFFDLETTGLIQGNIVPRITEIALVAVSKESLRNGNKNCLPRILHKLVLPVNPQKVIPVKVQNMTKLYNEDMQVLQPFESELYELIIYFLQRLTPPICFVAHNGNKFDYPIFLEELKRINKILSDEILCIDTWKMFDDFFKKKNLQPTLFQDLLNDEFNDSLSTLDMDVVTEEEPKIIATTSTAQTMFLCDDKYIKAINKKVDNCNNDVDVQSSKNFIQQVNEKTPKAQKTKLENSFVQRPVKKNNLVKRLNFEFEGPSSLKLIAIHEHMIGKDFEDHHTAEADCLAMIRCVSNIADFFLDWSKDHAIPLTCCKKKNKNNVY
;
A
#
# COMPACT_ATOMS: atom_id res chain seq x y z
N MET A 1 -10.90 15.58 17.86
CA MET A 1 -10.81 16.93 17.24
C MET A 1 -10.99 16.82 15.73
N ASP A 2 -11.42 17.86 15.01
CA ASP A 2 -11.54 17.81 13.54
C ASP A 2 -10.29 18.34 12.83
N ILE A 3 -9.36 17.44 12.52
CA ILE A 3 -8.07 17.73 11.86
C ILE A 3 -8.31 18.10 10.39
N GLN A 4 -7.69 19.18 9.91
CA GLN A 4 -7.83 19.62 8.51
C GLN A 4 -6.63 19.25 7.63
N THR A 5 -5.41 19.19 8.18
CA THR A 5 -4.20 18.79 7.44
C THR A 5 -3.43 17.70 8.16
N PHE A 6 -3.01 16.68 7.41
CA PHE A 6 -2.14 15.61 7.88
C PHE A 6 -0.75 15.80 7.26
N VAL A 7 0.28 15.84 8.10
CA VAL A 7 1.69 15.94 7.68
C VAL A 7 2.33 14.58 7.87
N PHE A 8 2.48 13.85 6.78
CA PHE A 8 3.22 12.58 6.80
C PHE A 8 4.69 12.90 7.04
N PHE A 9 5.27 12.24 8.03
CA PHE A 9 6.54 12.59 8.63
C PHE A 9 7.40 11.34 8.81
N ASP A 10 8.63 11.41 8.33
CA ASP A 10 9.60 10.33 8.40
C ASP A 10 11.02 10.90 8.51
N LEU A 11 11.90 10.17 9.19
CA LEU A 11 13.29 10.54 9.45
C LEU A 11 14.26 9.42 9.13
N GLU A 12 15.16 9.65 8.17
CA GLU A 12 16.41 8.88 8.14
C GLU A 12 17.37 9.40 9.21
N THR A 13 18.07 8.46 9.86
CA THR A 13 18.92 8.79 11.01
C THR A 13 20.17 7.92 11.08
N THR A 14 21.17 8.38 11.83
CA THR A 14 22.43 7.67 12.12
C THR A 14 22.28 6.29 12.81
N GLY A 15 21.07 5.85 13.17
CA GLY A 15 20.81 4.52 13.73
C GLY A 15 19.57 4.47 14.62
N LEU A 16 19.39 3.39 15.39
CA LEU A 16 18.23 3.25 16.28
C LEU A 16 18.45 3.93 17.64
N ILE A 17 17.36 4.25 18.34
CA ILE A 17 17.40 4.67 19.75
C ILE A 17 17.91 3.51 20.62
N GLN A 18 18.99 3.75 21.38
CA GLN A 18 19.64 2.73 22.21
C GLN A 18 19.77 3.20 23.65
N GLY A 19 18.86 2.74 24.53
CA GLY A 19 18.83 3.18 25.92
C GLY A 19 18.70 4.71 26.00
N ASN A 20 19.65 5.38 26.63
CA ASN A 20 19.67 6.85 26.72
C ASN A 20 20.24 7.54 25.46
N ILE A 21 20.92 6.82 24.57
CA ILE A 21 21.44 7.36 23.31
C ILE A 21 20.29 7.61 22.32
N VAL A 22 20.27 8.79 21.70
CA VAL A 22 19.37 9.18 20.60
C VAL A 22 20.24 9.32 19.33
N PRO A 23 19.81 8.79 18.18
CA PRO A 23 20.50 9.03 16.92
C PRO A 23 20.34 10.50 16.48
N ARG A 24 21.25 10.98 15.63
CA ARG A 24 21.12 12.24 14.91
C ARG A 24 20.36 12.02 13.60
N ILE A 25 19.57 13.03 13.18
CA ILE A 25 18.87 13.05 11.88
C ILE A 25 19.86 13.15 10.72
N THR A 26 19.60 12.44 9.63
CA THR A 26 20.31 12.52 8.34
C THR A 26 19.43 12.96 7.18
N GLU A 27 18.11 12.70 7.24
CA GLU A 27 17.12 13.26 6.32
C GLU A 27 15.81 13.51 7.06
N ILE A 28 15.07 14.54 6.63
CA ILE A 28 13.75 14.86 7.16
C ILE A 28 12.77 15.06 6.00
N ALA A 29 11.64 14.36 6.03
CA ALA A 29 10.55 14.52 5.09
C ALA A 29 9.24 14.93 5.79
N LEU A 30 8.61 15.98 5.26
CA LEU A 30 7.24 16.39 5.58
C LEU A 30 6.43 16.41 4.28
N VAL A 31 5.46 15.51 4.16
CA VAL A 31 4.51 15.47 3.03
C VAL A 31 3.11 15.75 3.55
N ALA A 32 2.63 16.97 3.36
CA ALA A 32 1.32 17.39 3.86
C ALA A 32 0.20 17.22 2.83
N VAL A 33 -0.96 16.76 3.30
CA VAL A 33 -2.17 16.50 2.53
C VAL A 33 -3.40 16.96 3.32
N SER A 34 -4.37 17.60 2.65
CA SER A 34 -5.62 18.00 3.32
C SER A 34 -6.53 16.79 3.55
N LYS A 35 -7.34 16.85 4.61
CA LYS A 35 -8.43 15.90 4.89
C LYS A 35 -9.35 15.71 3.68
N GLU A 36 -9.67 16.78 2.97
CA GLU A 36 -10.45 16.74 1.73
C GLU A 36 -9.73 15.95 0.62
N SER A 37 -8.43 16.19 0.42
CA SER A 37 -7.62 15.48 -0.58
C SER A 37 -7.49 13.99 -0.29
N LEU A 38 -7.50 13.58 0.99
CA LEU A 38 -7.57 12.17 1.39
C LEU A 38 -8.96 11.55 1.14
N ARG A 39 -10.06 12.28 1.41
CA ARG A 39 -11.44 11.81 1.17
C ARG A 39 -11.77 11.67 -0.31
N ASN A 40 -11.37 12.66 -1.10
CA ASN A 40 -11.67 12.73 -2.53
C ASN A 40 -10.61 11.98 -3.38
N GLY A 41 -9.64 11.33 -2.73
CA GLY A 41 -8.57 10.60 -3.41
C GLY A 41 -9.04 9.27 -3.99
N ASN A 42 -8.52 8.92 -5.16
CA ASN A 42 -8.70 7.58 -5.71
C ASN A 42 -7.93 6.56 -4.85
N LYS A 43 -8.54 5.40 -4.57
CA LYS A 43 -7.88 4.27 -3.92
C LYS A 43 -6.61 3.87 -4.69
N ASN A 44 -5.59 3.39 -3.97
CA ASN A 44 -4.24 3.10 -4.48
C ASN A 44 -3.47 4.28 -5.13
N CYS A 45 -4.03 5.49 -5.18
CA CYS A 45 -3.38 6.65 -5.78
C CYS A 45 -2.91 7.64 -4.71
N LEU A 46 -1.82 8.36 -4.99
CA LEU A 46 -1.46 9.55 -4.22
C LEU A 46 -2.43 10.69 -4.56
N PRO A 47 -2.93 11.46 -3.57
CA PRO A 47 -3.65 12.70 -3.83
C PRO A 47 -2.80 13.68 -4.64
N ARG A 48 -3.42 14.40 -5.59
CA ARG A 48 -2.68 15.31 -6.50
C ARG A 48 -2.14 16.56 -5.82
N ILE A 49 -2.81 17.02 -4.75
CA ILE A 49 -2.45 18.22 -3.99
C ILE A 49 -1.65 17.77 -2.77
N LEU A 50 -0.34 17.96 -2.82
CA LEU A 50 0.61 17.66 -1.75
C LEU A 50 1.55 18.85 -1.57
N HIS A 51 1.84 19.20 -0.32
CA HIS A 51 2.95 20.07 0.02
C HIS A 51 4.12 19.19 0.45
N LYS A 52 5.33 19.45 -0.03
CA LYS A 52 6.51 18.65 0.30
C LYS A 52 7.65 19.52 0.79
N LEU A 53 8.30 19.09 1.85
CA LEU A 53 9.60 19.57 2.32
C LEU A 53 10.44 18.33 2.60
N VAL A 54 11.52 18.14 1.83
CA VAL A 54 12.44 17.01 1.97
C VAL A 54 13.84 17.60 1.99
N LEU A 55 14.61 17.33 3.05
CA LEU A 55 15.91 17.94 3.28
C LEU A 55 16.89 16.91 3.86
N PRO A 56 18.06 16.70 3.24
CA PRO A 56 19.15 16.00 3.89
C PRO A 56 19.81 16.93 4.92
N VAL A 57 20.21 16.38 6.06
CA VAL A 57 20.66 17.12 7.25
C VAL A 57 22.00 16.57 7.70
N ASN A 58 23.02 17.42 7.89
CA ASN A 58 24.30 16.98 8.41
C ASN A 58 24.15 16.51 9.88
N PRO A 59 24.36 15.22 10.19
CA PRO A 59 24.15 14.69 11.54
C PRO A 59 25.20 15.17 12.55
N GLN A 60 26.30 15.80 12.11
CA GLN A 60 27.49 16.11 12.92
C GLN A 60 28.00 14.88 13.70
N LYS A 61 27.83 13.69 13.13
CA LYS A 61 28.13 12.39 13.73
C LYS A 61 28.32 11.36 12.63
N VAL A 62 29.34 10.53 12.76
CA VAL A 62 29.63 9.45 11.79
C VAL A 62 28.42 8.54 11.63
N ILE A 63 27.93 8.44 10.39
CA ILE A 63 26.91 7.48 9.95
C ILE A 63 27.58 6.09 9.86
N PRO A 64 27.10 5.06 10.58
CA PRO A 64 27.67 3.71 10.47
C PRO A 64 27.51 3.14 9.06
N VAL A 65 28.51 2.40 8.56
CA VAL A 65 28.52 1.84 7.19
C VAL A 65 27.24 1.08 6.83
N LYS A 66 26.66 0.32 7.78
CA LYS A 66 25.39 -0.38 7.57
C LYS A 66 24.22 0.57 7.28
N VAL A 67 24.19 1.74 7.91
CA VAL A 67 23.17 2.77 7.70
C VAL A 67 23.40 3.45 6.36
N GLN A 68 24.64 3.87 6.04
CA GLN A 68 24.95 4.45 4.71
C GLN A 68 24.51 3.54 3.56
N ASN A 69 24.77 2.23 3.67
CA ASN A 69 24.40 1.26 2.64
C ASN A 69 22.87 1.05 2.52
N MET A 70 22.13 1.36 3.58
CA MET A 70 20.67 1.23 3.66
C MET A 70 19.99 2.48 3.11
N THR A 71 20.38 3.67 3.57
CA THR A 71 19.76 4.98 3.24
C THR A 71 20.39 5.68 2.03
N LYS A 72 21.55 5.21 1.57
CA LYS A 72 22.41 5.85 0.53
C LYS A 72 22.96 7.23 0.91
N LEU A 73 22.90 7.60 2.19
CA LEU A 73 23.50 8.83 2.72
C LEU A 73 24.91 8.53 3.26
N TYR A 74 25.94 8.97 2.54
CA TYR A 74 27.36 8.72 2.86
C TYR A 74 27.99 9.90 3.61
N ASN A 75 28.88 9.62 4.57
CA ASN A 75 29.49 10.64 5.44
C ASN A 75 30.20 11.76 4.65
N GLU A 76 30.75 11.43 3.49
CA GLU A 76 31.46 12.33 2.59
C GLU A 76 30.51 13.40 2.01
N ASP A 77 29.33 12.99 1.54
CA ASP A 77 28.30 13.87 0.99
C ASP A 77 27.60 14.66 2.10
N MET A 78 27.36 14.04 3.25
CA MET A 78 26.66 14.67 4.37
C MET A 78 27.48 15.77 5.07
N GLN A 79 28.82 15.77 4.92
CA GLN A 79 29.71 16.77 5.53
C GLN A 79 29.56 18.18 4.95
N VAL A 80 29.17 18.31 3.68
CA VAL A 80 28.99 19.64 3.03
C VAL A 80 27.62 20.26 3.28
N LEU A 81 26.70 19.50 3.90
CA LEU A 81 25.34 19.95 4.20
C LEU A 81 25.26 20.74 5.51
N GLN A 82 24.18 21.50 5.65
CA GLN A 82 23.87 22.20 6.89
C GLN A 82 23.33 21.22 7.95
N PRO A 83 23.68 21.40 9.24
CA PRO A 83 23.18 20.59 10.33
C PRO A 83 21.76 21.01 10.76
N PHE A 84 21.19 20.30 11.74
CA PHE A 84 19.92 20.68 12.35
C PHE A 84 20.09 21.93 13.23
N GLU A 85 19.84 23.10 12.65
CA GLU A 85 19.98 24.41 13.31
C GLU A 85 18.68 25.25 13.24
N SER A 86 18.72 26.50 13.72
CA SER A 86 17.51 27.33 13.88
C SER A 86 16.80 27.60 12.56
N GLU A 87 17.56 27.73 11.48
CA GLU A 87 17.13 27.99 10.12
C GLU A 87 16.25 26.86 9.59
N LEU A 88 16.60 25.60 9.90
CA LEU A 88 15.80 24.43 9.55
C LEU A 88 14.50 24.39 10.37
N TYR A 89 14.55 24.76 11.65
CA TYR A 89 13.34 24.90 12.46
C TYR A 89 12.41 25.98 11.91
N GLU A 90 12.90 27.18 11.60
CA GLU A 90 12.06 28.26 11.04
C GLU A 90 11.47 27.83 9.68
N LEU A 91 12.24 27.13 8.83
CA LEU A 91 11.74 26.57 7.57
C LEU A 91 10.59 25.57 7.76
N ILE A 92 10.68 24.70 8.78
CA ILE A 92 9.58 23.80 9.16
C ILE A 92 8.37 24.60 9.66
N ILE A 93 8.57 25.63 10.50
CA ILE A 93 7.47 26.48 10.98
C ILE A 93 6.79 27.22 9.82
N TYR A 94 7.55 27.81 8.89
CA TYR A 94 6.99 28.46 7.70
C TYR A 94 6.28 27.47 6.76
N PHE A 95 6.75 26.23 6.66
CA PHE A 95 6.03 25.16 5.94
C PHE A 95 4.68 24.87 6.60
N LEU A 96 4.64 24.70 7.93
CA LEU A 96 3.42 24.43 8.69
C LEU A 96 2.43 25.60 8.65
N GLN A 97 2.89 26.84 8.68
CA GLN A 97 2.05 28.05 8.58
C GLN A 97 1.29 28.17 7.23
N ARG A 98 1.70 27.43 6.19
CA ARG A 98 0.99 27.37 4.90
C ARG A 98 -0.14 26.33 4.87
N LEU A 99 -0.31 25.55 5.94
CA LEU A 99 -1.27 24.45 6.03
C LEU A 99 -2.52 24.88 6.81
N THR A 100 -3.66 24.25 6.52
CA THR A 100 -4.90 24.53 7.25
C THR A 100 -4.88 23.81 8.62
N PRO A 101 -4.98 24.52 9.75
CA PRO A 101 -5.08 23.90 11.07
C PRO A 101 -6.50 23.34 11.35
N PRO A 102 -6.67 22.40 12.31
CA PRO A 102 -5.61 21.75 13.09
C PRO A 102 -4.72 20.84 12.24
N ILE A 103 -3.43 20.83 12.55
CA ILE A 103 -2.40 20.05 11.87
C ILE A 103 -2.07 18.81 12.71
N CYS A 104 -2.01 17.63 12.07
CA CYS A 104 -1.61 16.39 12.72
C CYS A 104 -0.43 15.75 11.97
N PHE A 105 0.67 15.50 12.66
CA PHE A 105 1.80 14.71 12.15
C PHE A 105 1.45 13.22 12.12
N VAL A 106 1.94 12.52 11.11
CA VAL A 106 1.62 11.12 10.82
C VAL A 106 2.89 10.36 10.47
N ALA A 107 3.41 9.58 11.42
CA ALA A 107 4.62 8.78 11.28
C ALA A 107 4.34 7.32 11.62
N HIS A 108 5.16 6.40 11.08
CA HIS A 108 5.01 4.96 11.31
C HIS A 108 5.91 4.49 12.46
N ASN A 109 5.32 4.06 13.59
CA ASN A 109 6.03 3.81 14.85
C ASN A 109 6.67 5.10 15.43
N GLY A 110 6.18 6.28 15.02
CA GLY A 110 6.70 7.59 15.40
C GLY A 110 6.75 7.86 16.91
N ASN A 111 5.84 7.27 17.69
CA ASN A 111 5.86 7.40 19.16
C ASN A 111 7.12 6.79 19.80
N LYS A 112 7.80 5.87 19.10
CA LYS A 112 9.02 5.19 19.57
C LYS A 112 10.26 5.56 18.74
N PHE A 113 10.12 6.38 17.71
CA PHE A 113 11.20 6.71 16.78
C PHE A 113 11.19 8.20 16.40
N ASP A 114 10.40 8.60 15.40
CA ASP A 114 10.50 9.91 14.75
C ASP A 114 10.27 11.08 15.71
N TYR A 115 9.18 11.04 16.47
CA TYR A 115 8.80 12.14 17.37
C TYR A 115 9.81 12.36 18.51
N PRO A 116 10.27 11.33 19.27
CA PRO A 116 11.27 11.55 20.31
C PRO A 116 12.66 11.93 19.77
N ILE A 117 12.99 11.60 18.50
CA ILE A 117 14.23 12.06 17.84
C ILE A 117 14.10 13.53 17.45
N PHE A 118 13.02 13.91 16.75
CA PHE A 118 12.75 15.29 16.35
C PHE A 118 12.70 16.24 17.55
N LEU A 119 11.98 15.87 18.62
CA LEU A 119 11.90 16.67 19.85
C LEU A 119 13.26 16.82 20.55
N GLU A 120 14.18 15.86 20.42
CA GLU A 120 15.53 15.96 21.00
C GLU A 120 16.45 16.85 20.16
N GLU A 121 16.30 16.91 18.83
CA GLU A 121 17.00 17.90 17.98
C GLU A 121 16.48 19.32 18.24
N LEU A 122 15.15 19.52 18.32
CA LEU A 122 14.55 20.81 18.71
C LEU A 122 15.09 21.30 20.06
N LYS A 123 15.20 20.40 21.04
CA LYS A 123 15.76 20.70 22.35
C LYS A 123 17.25 21.09 22.30
N ARG A 124 18.05 20.51 21.40
CA ARG A 124 19.48 20.88 21.23
C ARG A 124 19.65 22.33 20.79
N ILE A 125 18.73 22.84 19.98
CA ILE A 125 18.72 24.22 19.48
C ILE A 125 17.85 25.17 20.32
N ASN A 126 17.39 24.73 21.50
CA ASN A 126 16.50 25.48 22.41
C ASN A 126 15.19 25.97 21.75
N LYS A 127 14.66 25.22 20.77
CA LYS A 127 13.35 25.47 20.16
C LYS A 127 12.29 24.53 20.74
N ILE A 128 11.04 24.96 20.65
CA ILE A 128 9.85 24.19 21.05
C ILE A 128 8.82 24.21 19.92
N LEU A 129 7.96 23.21 19.87
CA LEU A 129 6.80 23.18 18.98
C LEU A 129 5.54 23.55 19.77
N SER A 130 4.53 24.16 19.10
CA SER A 130 3.24 24.44 19.74
C SER A 130 2.54 23.13 20.13
N ASP A 131 1.90 23.10 21.31
CA ASP A 131 1.04 22.00 21.76
C ASP A 131 -0.22 21.84 20.88
N GLU A 132 -0.52 22.82 20.03
CA GLU A 132 -1.57 22.74 19.00
C GLU A 132 -1.21 21.83 17.82
N ILE A 133 0.09 21.53 17.62
CA ILE A 133 0.53 20.56 16.61
C ILE A 133 0.31 19.16 17.17
N LEU A 134 -0.67 18.47 16.59
CA LEU A 134 -1.03 17.11 16.97
C LEU A 134 -0.12 16.08 16.29
N CYS A 135 -0.17 14.84 16.76
CA CYS A 135 0.44 13.69 16.10
C CYS A 135 -0.37 12.40 16.33
N ILE A 136 -0.17 11.45 15.43
CA ILE A 136 -0.66 10.06 15.52
C ILE A 136 0.45 9.09 15.11
N ASP A 137 0.29 7.81 15.47
CA ASP A 137 1.22 6.74 15.09
C ASP A 137 0.49 5.70 14.26
N THR A 138 0.87 5.60 12.97
CA THR A 138 0.18 4.70 12.03
C THR A 138 0.40 3.23 12.36
N TRP A 139 1.47 2.87 13.09
CA TRP A 139 1.69 1.49 13.52
C TRP A 139 0.53 1.00 14.40
N LYS A 140 0.10 1.84 15.36
CA LYS A 140 -1.06 1.53 16.21
C LYS A 140 -2.36 1.56 15.40
N MET A 141 -2.51 2.53 14.49
CA MET A 141 -3.70 2.62 13.64
C MET A 141 -3.87 1.36 12.76
N PHE A 142 -2.78 0.82 12.20
CA PHE A 142 -2.82 -0.39 11.38
C PHE A 142 -3.10 -1.64 12.23
N ASP A 143 -2.50 -1.74 13.42
CA ASP A 143 -2.81 -2.79 14.40
C ASP A 143 -4.32 -2.82 14.73
N ASP A 144 -4.90 -1.67 15.08
CA ASP A 144 -6.34 -1.52 15.36
C ASP A 144 -7.21 -1.82 14.11
N PHE A 145 -6.79 -1.39 12.92
CA PHE A 145 -7.49 -1.64 11.65
C PHE A 145 -7.57 -3.13 11.32
N PHE A 146 -6.44 -3.84 11.32
CA PHE A 146 -6.41 -5.26 10.97
C PHE A 146 -7.09 -6.12 12.03
N LYS A 147 -6.99 -5.76 13.32
CA LYS A 147 -7.79 -6.39 14.39
C LYS A 147 -9.29 -6.23 14.16
N LYS A 148 -9.77 -5.01 13.88
CA LYS A 148 -11.19 -4.75 13.60
C LYS A 148 -11.67 -5.51 12.35
N LYS A 149 -10.84 -5.60 11.30
CA LYS A 149 -11.14 -6.36 10.08
C LYS A 149 -11.28 -7.86 10.36
N ASN A 150 -10.47 -8.43 11.25
CA ASN A 150 -10.53 -9.84 11.62
C ASN A 150 -11.73 -10.19 12.52
N LEU A 151 -12.28 -9.21 13.26
CA LEU A 151 -13.49 -9.37 14.09
C LEU A 151 -14.81 -9.23 13.31
N GLN A 152 -14.78 -8.67 12.10
CA GLN A 152 -15.99 -8.56 11.27
C GLN A 152 -16.52 -9.95 10.84
N PRO A 153 -15.70 -10.88 10.29
CA PRO A 153 -16.15 -12.22 9.94
C PRO A 153 -16.75 -13.02 11.09
N THR A 154 -16.20 -12.93 12.31
CA THR A 154 -16.75 -13.68 13.46
C THR A 154 -18.16 -13.20 13.79
N LEU A 155 -18.40 -11.90 13.82
CA LEU A 155 -19.73 -11.35 14.09
C LEU A 155 -20.78 -11.76 13.05
N PHE A 156 -20.42 -11.80 11.75
CA PHE A 156 -21.32 -12.31 10.72
C PHE A 156 -21.56 -13.81 10.83
N GLN A 157 -20.54 -14.59 11.19
CA GLN A 157 -20.67 -16.03 11.39
C GLN A 157 -21.56 -16.33 12.61
N ASP A 158 -21.40 -15.59 13.72
CA ASP A 158 -22.18 -15.73 14.94
C ASP A 158 -23.65 -15.32 14.71
N LEU A 159 -23.90 -14.19 14.04
CA LEU A 159 -25.26 -13.76 13.67
C LEU A 159 -25.97 -14.77 12.75
N LEU A 160 -25.25 -15.34 11.77
CA LEU A 160 -25.81 -16.38 10.91
C LEU A 160 -26.08 -17.69 11.67
N ASN A 161 -25.25 -18.04 12.66
CA ASN A 161 -25.47 -19.23 13.49
C ASN A 161 -26.70 -19.08 14.41
N ASP A 162 -26.97 -17.87 14.91
CA ASP A 162 -28.15 -17.60 15.76
C ASP A 162 -29.46 -17.53 14.93
N GLU A 163 -29.45 -16.91 13.75
CA GLU A 163 -30.68 -16.69 12.96
C GLU A 163 -31.13 -17.93 12.14
N PHE A 164 -30.20 -18.79 11.69
CA PHE A 164 -30.54 -20.01 10.93
C PHE A 164 -31.10 -21.16 11.77
N ASN A 165 -30.87 -21.17 13.09
CA ASN A 165 -31.25 -22.31 13.95
C ASN A 165 -32.73 -22.31 14.34
N ASP A 166 -33.38 -21.14 14.41
CA ASP A 166 -34.80 -21.02 14.77
C ASP A 166 -35.74 -21.27 13.56
N SER A 167 -35.31 -20.89 12.35
CA SER A 167 -36.17 -20.85 11.15
C SER A 167 -36.34 -22.18 10.40
N LEU A 168 -35.64 -23.26 10.79
CA LEU A 168 -35.65 -24.55 10.07
C LEU A 168 -36.45 -25.67 10.78
N SER A 169 -37.14 -25.36 11.87
CA SER A 169 -37.96 -26.33 12.63
C SER A 169 -39.40 -26.50 12.10
N THR A 170 -39.87 -25.63 11.20
CA THR A 170 -41.25 -25.60 10.71
C THR A 170 -41.34 -25.20 9.24
N LEU A 171 -41.36 -26.18 8.33
CA LEU A 171 -42.10 -26.18 7.04
C LEU A 171 -41.75 -27.43 6.21
N ASP A 172 -42.47 -28.52 6.41
CA ASP A 172 -42.63 -29.58 5.40
C ASP A 172 -43.70 -29.13 4.38
N MET A 173 -43.46 -29.31 3.07
CA MET A 173 -44.52 -29.53 2.07
C MET A 173 -43.97 -30.07 0.74
N ASP A 174 -44.69 -31.01 0.13
CA ASP A 174 -44.26 -31.80 -1.02
C ASP A 174 -44.41 -31.15 -2.42
N VAL A 175 -43.72 -31.78 -3.38
CA VAL A 175 -43.66 -31.54 -4.83
C VAL A 175 -44.98 -31.82 -5.57
N VAL A 176 -45.37 -30.98 -6.54
CA VAL A 176 -46.01 -31.37 -7.84
C VAL A 176 -45.64 -30.37 -8.96
N THR A 177 -45.51 -30.86 -10.21
CA THR A 177 -45.16 -30.14 -11.46
C THR A 177 -46.35 -30.05 -12.47
N GLU A 178 -46.10 -29.55 -13.70
CA GLU A 178 -46.98 -29.49 -14.92
C GLU A 178 -47.74 -28.16 -15.16
N GLU A 179 -48.07 -27.69 -16.38
CA GLU A 179 -47.51 -27.81 -17.76
C GLU A 179 -48.03 -26.63 -18.63
N GLU A 180 -47.46 -26.37 -19.83
CA GLU A 180 -47.87 -25.27 -20.75
C GLU A 180 -49.11 -25.60 -21.63
N PRO A 181 -49.81 -24.58 -22.21
CA PRO A 181 -49.84 -24.53 -23.69
C PRO A 181 -49.89 -23.16 -24.43
N LYS A 182 -49.04 -23.02 -25.47
CA LYS A 182 -49.31 -22.89 -26.94
C LYS A 182 -50.67 -22.23 -27.36
N ILE A 183 -50.84 -21.30 -28.35
CA ILE A 183 -50.33 -21.18 -29.76
C ILE A 183 -50.33 -19.71 -30.33
N ILE A 184 -49.25 -19.35 -31.07
CA ILE A 184 -49.00 -18.44 -32.25
C ILE A 184 -50.07 -17.44 -32.78
N ALA A 185 -49.65 -16.15 -32.84
CA ALA A 185 -50.04 -15.06 -33.76
C ALA A 185 -49.07 -13.85 -33.59
N THR A 186 -48.59 -13.03 -34.56
CA THR A 186 -48.41 -13.12 -36.04
C THR A 186 -47.28 -12.13 -36.51
N THR A 187 -47.19 -11.72 -37.79
CA THR A 187 -46.13 -10.90 -38.44
C THR A 187 -46.28 -9.36 -38.41
N SER A 188 -45.22 -8.60 -38.09
CA SER A 188 -44.87 -7.31 -38.75
C SER A 188 -43.41 -6.86 -38.48
N THR A 189 -42.89 -5.99 -39.34
CA THR A 189 -41.50 -5.60 -39.66
C THR A 189 -40.65 -4.84 -38.61
N ALA A 190 -39.35 -4.75 -38.96
CA ALA A 190 -38.32 -3.78 -38.54
C ALA A 190 -37.47 -4.08 -37.28
N GLN A 191 -36.31 -4.71 -37.53
CA GLN A 191 -35.15 -4.69 -36.63
C GLN A 191 -34.35 -3.38 -36.85
N THR A 192 -33.90 -2.73 -35.79
CA THR A 192 -32.85 -1.70 -35.87
C THR A 192 -31.54 -2.29 -35.37
N MET A 193 -30.53 -2.30 -36.24
CA MET A 193 -29.23 -2.93 -36.03
C MET A 193 -28.16 -1.88 -35.73
N PHE A 194 -27.16 -2.23 -34.93
CA PHE A 194 -25.93 -1.43 -34.76
C PHE A 194 -25.20 -1.25 -36.10
N LEU A 195 -24.68 -0.04 -36.39
CA LEU A 195 -23.34 0.26 -36.94
C LEU A 195 -23.24 1.72 -37.44
N CYS A 196 -22.08 2.36 -37.17
CA CYS A 196 -21.48 3.51 -37.87
C CYS A 196 -20.02 3.56 -37.39
N ASP A 197 -19.04 2.91 -38.04
CA ASP A 197 -18.39 3.19 -39.33
C ASP A 197 -17.18 4.15 -39.26
N ASP A 198 -15.99 3.53 -39.25
CA ASP A 198 -14.70 4.15 -39.57
C ASP A 198 -14.53 4.27 -41.10
N LYS A 199 -14.38 5.50 -41.61
CA LYS A 199 -13.51 5.88 -42.75
C LYS A 199 -13.72 7.34 -43.14
N TYR A 200 -12.63 8.12 -43.19
CA TYR A 200 -12.22 8.78 -44.44
C TYR A 200 -10.74 9.17 -44.40
N ILE A 201 -9.91 8.40 -45.12
CA ILE A 201 -8.54 8.78 -45.52
C ILE A 201 -8.48 8.67 -47.04
N LYS A 202 -8.33 9.80 -47.74
CA LYS A 202 -7.43 9.93 -48.92
C LYS A 202 -7.38 11.32 -49.55
N ALA A 203 -6.27 11.55 -50.24
CA ALA A 203 -5.89 12.72 -51.05
C ALA A 203 -5.52 13.97 -50.21
N ILE A 204 -4.43 14.71 -50.51
CA ILE A 204 -3.72 14.89 -51.78
C ILE A 204 -2.18 14.76 -51.62
N ASN A 205 -1.50 14.21 -52.63
CA ASN A 205 -0.03 14.14 -52.74
C ASN A 205 0.59 15.45 -53.29
N LYS A 206 1.78 15.86 -52.79
CA LYS A 206 2.95 16.21 -53.65
C LYS A 206 4.25 16.59 -52.88
N LYS A 207 5.38 16.16 -53.47
CA LYS A 207 6.82 16.45 -53.16
C LYS A 207 7.35 15.74 -51.89
N VAL A 208 8.35 14.82 -51.91
CA VAL A 208 9.65 14.70 -52.65
C VAL A 208 10.61 15.81 -52.18
N ASP A 209 11.76 15.55 -51.54
CA ASP A 209 12.89 14.63 -51.85
C ASP A 209 13.42 13.86 -50.60
N ASN A 210 13.65 12.54 -50.65
CA ASN A 210 14.91 11.81 -50.99
C ASN A 210 16.04 11.82 -49.94
N CYS A 211 16.30 10.63 -49.36
CA CYS A 211 17.65 10.06 -49.23
C CYS A 211 17.53 8.54 -48.95
N ASN A 212 17.94 7.73 -49.92
CA ASN A 212 17.88 6.26 -49.84
C ASN A 212 19.07 5.69 -49.04
N ASN A 213 18.89 4.49 -48.49
CA ASN A 213 19.64 3.32 -48.96
C ASN A 213 18.94 2.03 -48.52
N ASP A 214 18.60 1.20 -49.50
CA ASP A 214 18.00 -0.13 -49.33
C ASP A 214 19.04 -1.20 -48.90
N VAL A 215 18.57 -2.27 -48.27
CA VAL A 215 18.63 -3.69 -48.75
C VAL A 215 17.52 -4.45 -47.97
N ASP A 216 16.33 -4.67 -48.56
CA ASP A 216 15.90 -5.90 -49.27
C ASP A 216 15.82 -7.13 -48.33
N VAL A 217 14.68 -7.50 -47.71
CA VAL A 217 13.35 -7.96 -48.21
C VAL A 217 13.32 -9.39 -48.78
N GLN A 218 12.68 -10.31 -48.03
CA GLN A 218 11.60 -11.21 -48.48
C GLN A 218 11.06 -11.98 -47.24
N SER A 219 9.76 -11.90 -46.92
CA SER A 219 8.67 -12.81 -47.37
C SER A 219 8.83 -14.25 -46.81
N SER A 220 7.81 -14.93 -46.27
CA SER A 220 6.39 -14.91 -46.64
C SER A 220 5.42 -15.30 -45.50
N LYS A 221 4.12 -15.17 -45.77
CA LYS A 221 2.98 -15.40 -44.85
C LYS A 221 2.86 -16.84 -44.33
N ASN A 222 2.20 -16.94 -43.17
CA ASN A 222 1.69 -18.16 -42.54
C ASN A 222 0.95 -19.10 -43.50
N PHE A 223 1.36 -20.37 -43.51
CA PHE A 223 0.51 -21.55 -43.76
C PHE A 223 1.08 -22.72 -42.92
N ILE A 224 0.33 -23.82 -42.81
CA ILE A 224 0.70 -25.03 -42.03
C ILE A 224 0.52 -24.89 -40.50
N GLN A 225 -0.59 -24.31 -40.08
CA GLN A 225 -1.29 -24.79 -38.87
C GLN A 225 -2.05 -26.10 -39.23
N GLN A 226 -1.32 -27.18 -39.58
CA GLN A 226 -1.89 -28.50 -39.94
C GLN A 226 -0.79 -29.57 -40.22
N VAL A 227 -0.16 -30.17 -39.19
CA VAL A 227 0.44 -31.55 -39.30
C VAL A 227 0.53 -32.29 -37.95
N ASN A 228 0.83 -31.61 -36.83
CA ASN A 228 1.32 -32.27 -35.61
C ASN A 228 0.26 -32.85 -34.64
N GLU A 229 -0.88 -33.34 -35.14
CA GLU A 229 -1.79 -34.21 -34.37
C GLU A 229 -1.71 -35.67 -34.87
N LYS A 230 -0.83 -36.48 -34.26
CA LYS A 230 -0.86 -37.95 -34.40
C LYS A 230 -0.57 -38.64 -33.07
N THR A 231 -1.63 -38.83 -32.29
CA THR A 231 -1.65 -39.66 -31.06
C THR A 231 -1.29 -41.12 -31.35
N PRO A 232 -0.30 -41.73 -30.67
CA PRO A 232 0.00 -43.15 -30.83
C PRO A 232 -1.12 -44.06 -30.30
N LYS A 233 -1.43 -45.15 -31.02
CA LYS A 233 -2.44 -46.14 -30.58
C LYS A 233 -1.87 -47.06 -29.51
N ALA A 234 -2.67 -47.33 -28.48
CA ALA A 234 -2.32 -48.25 -27.39
C ALA A 234 -2.18 -49.70 -27.90
N GLN A 235 -1.07 -50.36 -27.56
CA GLN A 235 -0.89 -51.80 -27.70
C GLN A 235 -0.98 -52.46 -26.32
N LYS A 236 -1.74 -53.57 -26.24
CA LYS A 236 -1.86 -54.40 -25.04
C LYS A 236 -0.93 -55.61 -25.19
N THR A 237 -0.04 -55.81 -24.22
CA THR A 237 0.72 -57.07 -24.08
C THR A 237 0.69 -57.51 -22.61
N LYS A 238 0.48 -58.80 -22.36
CA LYS A 238 0.39 -59.37 -21.00
C LYS A 238 1.77 -59.72 -20.45
N LEU A 239 1.98 -59.33 -19.19
CA LEU A 239 2.67 -60.01 -18.08
C LEU A 239 3.91 -60.88 -18.38
N GLU A 240 5.04 -60.53 -17.75
CA GLU A 240 5.79 -61.51 -16.94
C GLU A 240 6.45 -60.84 -15.72
N ASN A 241 6.81 -61.65 -14.71
CA ASN A 241 6.96 -61.20 -13.32
C ASN A 241 8.35 -60.63 -12.98
N SER A 242 8.40 -59.58 -12.16
CA SER A 242 9.45 -59.43 -11.12
C SER A 242 9.01 -58.46 -10.02
N PHE A 243 9.18 -58.88 -8.76
CA PHE A 243 8.80 -58.12 -7.57
C PHE A 243 9.84 -57.03 -7.26
N VAL A 244 9.42 -55.77 -7.17
CA VAL A 244 10.12 -54.74 -6.38
C VAL A 244 9.08 -53.95 -5.59
N GLN A 245 9.03 -54.16 -4.27
CA GLN A 245 8.12 -53.45 -3.38
C GLN A 245 8.55 -51.98 -3.25
N ARG A 246 7.68 -51.04 -3.64
CA ARG A 246 7.83 -49.62 -3.29
C ARG A 246 7.12 -49.35 -1.96
N PRO A 247 7.75 -48.70 -0.97
CA PRO A 247 7.12 -48.44 0.32
C PRO A 247 5.94 -47.47 0.20
N VAL A 248 4.91 -47.73 0.99
CA VAL A 248 3.63 -47.01 1.01
C VAL A 248 3.84 -45.54 1.37
N LYS A 249 3.37 -44.62 0.51
CA LYS A 249 3.26 -43.20 0.88
C LYS A 249 2.28 -43.08 2.04
N LYS A 250 2.75 -42.62 3.21
CA LYS A 250 1.84 -42.12 4.26
C LYS A 250 0.99 -41.01 3.67
N ASN A 251 -0.30 -41.02 4.00
CA ASN A 251 -1.24 -39.99 3.54
C ASN A 251 -0.69 -38.62 3.91
N ASN A 252 -0.44 -37.79 2.90
CA ASN A 252 -0.28 -36.36 3.14
C ASN A 252 -1.59 -35.90 3.76
N LEU A 253 -1.52 -35.42 5.01
CA LEU A 253 -2.50 -34.45 5.49
C LEU A 253 -2.41 -33.28 4.52
N VAL A 254 -3.36 -33.22 3.58
CA VAL A 254 -3.58 -32.02 2.79
C VAL A 254 -3.95 -30.97 3.81
N LYS A 255 -2.98 -30.10 4.15
CA LYS A 255 -3.29 -28.85 4.81
C LYS A 255 -4.25 -28.15 3.87
N ARG A 256 -5.54 -28.21 4.22
CA ARG A 256 -6.58 -27.39 3.63
C ARG A 256 -6.05 -25.97 3.74
N LEU A 257 -5.80 -25.33 2.60
CA LEU A 257 -5.47 -23.91 2.59
C LEU A 257 -6.72 -23.22 3.11
N ASN A 258 -6.67 -22.79 4.36
CA ASN A 258 -7.67 -21.87 4.87
C ASN A 258 -7.45 -20.58 4.07
N PHE A 259 -8.40 -20.24 3.21
CA PHE A 259 -8.50 -18.91 2.62
C PHE A 259 -9.05 -17.93 3.68
N GLU A 260 -8.43 -17.96 4.86
CA GLU A 260 -8.60 -16.94 5.88
C GLU A 260 -7.93 -15.66 5.37
N PHE A 261 -8.56 -14.53 5.65
CA PHE A 261 -8.08 -13.21 5.25
C PHE A 261 -6.89 -12.80 6.13
N GLU A 262 -5.74 -13.45 5.94
CA GLU A 262 -4.52 -13.16 6.69
C GLU A 262 -4.10 -11.70 6.46
N GLY A 263 -3.82 -10.98 7.55
CA GLY A 263 -3.31 -9.61 7.51
C GLY A 263 -1.88 -9.52 6.96
N PRO A 264 -1.24 -8.34 7.03
CA PRO A 264 0.15 -8.21 6.59
C PRO A 264 1.08 -9.11 7.42
N SER A 265 2.11 -9.65 6.76
CA SER A 265 3.11 -10.56 7.37
C SER A 265 3.84 -9.96 8.58
N SER A 266 3.89 -8.63 8.66
CA SER A 266 4.26 -7.87 9.85
C SER A 266 3.66 -6.46 9.79
N LEU A 267 3.57 -5.79 10.94
CA LEU A 267 3.23 -4.36 11.00
C LEU A 267 4.44 -3.45 10.70
N LYS A 268 5.26 -3.80 9.71
CA LYS A 268 6.26 -2.89 9.12
C LYS A 268 5.64 -2.20 7.91
N LEU A 269 6.00 -0.94 7.66
CA LEU A 269 5.46 -0.17 6.54
C LEU A 269 5.54 -0.91 5.19
N ILE A 270 6.68 -1.54 4.88
CA ILE A 270 6.84 -2.34 3.65
C ILE A 270 5.84 -3.49 3.54
N ALA A 271 5.66 -4.30 4.58
CA ALA A 271 4.73 -5.43 4.59
C ALA A 271 3.25 -5.00 4.60
N ILE A 272 2.95 -3.83 5.19
CA ILE A 272 1.62 -3.22 5.12
C ILE A 272 1.35 -2.71 3.69
N HIS A 273 2.32 -2.05 3.06
CA HIS A 273 2.21 -1.56 1.69
C HIS A 273 2.07 -2.72 0.68
N GLU A 274 2.91 -3.76 0.80
CA GLU A 274 2.80 -4.99 0.01
C GLU A 274 1.40 -5.60 0.13
N HIS A 275 0.88 -5.78 1.35
CA HIS A 275 -0.45 -6.34 1.60
C HIS A 275 -1.60 -5.47 1.08
N MET A 276 -1.51 -4.14 1.20
CA MET A 276 -2.61 -3.22 0.85
C MET A 276 -2.61 -2.82 -0.64
N ILE A 277 -1.44 -2.74 -1.27
CA ILE A 277 -1.26 -2.24 -2.64
C ILE A 277 -0.95 -3.39 -3.63
N GLY A 278 -0.46 -4.53 -3.15
CA GLY A 278 -0.06 -5.68 -3.97
C GLY A 278 1.34 -5.56 -4.60
N LYS A 279 2.15 -4.59 -4.14
CA LYS A 279 3.54 -4.37 -4.57
C LYS A 279 4.35 -3.74 -3.45
N ASP A 280 5.62 -4.09 -3.33
CA ASP A 280 6.62 -3.27 -2.64
C ASP A 280 6.74 -1.88 -3.27
N PHE A 281 7.22 -0.91 -2.50
CA PHE A 281 7.61 0.40 -3.02
C PHE A 281 9.12 0.48 -3.22
N GLU A 282 9.52 1.20 -4.27
CA GLU A 282 10.92 1.50 -4.58
C GLU A 282 11.46 2.57 -3.61
N ASP A 283 12.78 2.63 -3.47
CA ASP A 283 13.51 3.59 -2.63
C ASP A 283 13.10 3.61 -1.15
N HIS A 284 12.70 2.46 -0.60
CA HIS A 284 12.53 2.27 0.84
C HIS A 284 13.84 2.60 1.58
N HIS A 285 13.73 3.28 2.71
CA HIS A 285 14.83 4.01 3.39
C HIS A 285 15.26 5.33 2.73
N THR A 286 14.31 6.01 2.08
CA THR A 286 14.35 7.46 1.85
C THR A 286 13.12 8.06 2.52
N ALA A 287 13.28 9.17 3.24
CA ALA A 287 12.22 9.69 4.09
C ALA A 287 10.99 10.15 3.26
N GLU A 288 11.21 10.58 2.01
CA GLU A 288 10.11 10.88 1.09
C GLU A 288 9.34 9.62 0.65
N ALA A 289 10.03 8.53 0.29
CA ALA A 289 9.36 7.33 -0.20
C ALA A 289 8.50 6.69 0.90
N ASP A 290 9.01 6.60 2.13
CA ASP A 290 8.29 6.08 3.29
C ASP A 290 7.07 6.99 3.63
N CYS A 291 7.20 8.33 3.55
CA CYS A 291 6.05 9.24 3.62
C CYS A 291 4.99 8.96 2.54
N LEU A 292 5.39 8.78 1.28
CA LEU A 292 4.47 8.51 0.18
C LEU A 292 3.84 7.11 0.26
N ALA A 293 4.57 6.12 0.77
CA ALA A 293 4.04 4.78 1.05
C ALA A 293 2.96 4.84 2.14
N MET A 294 3.18 5.57 3.24
CA MET A 294 2.15 5.80 4.24
C MET A 294 0.89 6.44 3.65
N ILE A 295 1.03 7.47 2.80
CA ILE A 295 -0.12 8.13 2.14
C ILE A 295 -0.91 7.13 1.28
N ARG A 296 -0.25 6.31 0.45
CA ARG A 296 -0.92 5.27 -0.36
C ARG A 296 -1.69 4.27 0.50
N CYS A 297 -1.10 3.83 1.61
CA CYS A 297 -1.75 2.90 2.53
C CYS A 297 -2.99 3.54 3.18
N VAL A 298 -2.90 4.76 3.73
CA VAL A 298 -4.07 5.39 4.37
C VAL A 298 -5.15 5.81 3.37
N SER A 299 -4.80 6.18 2.14
CA SER A 299 -5.79 6.53 1.10
C SER A 299 -6.70 5.36 0.72
N ASN A 300 -6.27 4.11 0.93
CA ASN A 300 -7.12 2.93 0.75
C ASN A 300 -8.16 2.71 1.86
N ILE A 301 -7.94 3.31 3.03
CA ILE A 301 -8.74 3.16 4.25
C ILE A 301 -9.13 4.55 4.82
N ALA A 302 -9.29 5.54 3.94
CA ALA A 302 -9.35 6.96 4.30
C ALA A 302 -10.41 7.25 5.37
N ASP A 303 -11.60 6.67 5.27
CA ASP A 303 -12.66 6.86 6.28
C ASP A 303 -12.24 6.36 7.67
N PHE A 304 -11.68 5.14 7.74
CA PHE A 304 -11.17 4.59 9.00
C PHE A 304 -10.01 5.43 9.55
N PHE A 305 -9.05 5.82 8.71
CA PHE A 305 -7.93 6.66 9.09
C PHE A 305 -8.39 8.01 9.67
N LEU A 306 -9.32 8.68 8.99
CA LEU A 306 -9.84 9.98 9.40
C LEU A 306 -10.67 9.91 10.68
N ASP A 307 -11.47 8.86 10.87
CA ASP A 307 -12.24 8.68 12.10
C ASP A 307 -11.34 8.28 13.28
N TRP A 308 -10.46 7.28 13.10
CA TRP A 308 -9.51 6.85 14.14
C TRP A 308 -8.62 8.02 14.60
N SER A 309 -8.20 8.90 13.68
CA SER A 309 -7.37 10.07 14.00
C SER A 309 -8.05 11.09 14.91
N LYS A 310 -9.38 11.24 14.86
CA LYS A 310 -10.11 12.23 15.69
C LYS A 310 -9.98 11.96 17.19
N ASP A 311 -9.90 10.68 17.54
CA ASP A 311 -9.95 10.17 18.91
C ASP A 311 -8.56 9.80 19.47
N HIS A 312 -7.57 9.63 18.59
CA HIS A 312 -6.21 9.19 18.94
C HIS A 312 -5.13 10.27 18.80
N ALA A 313 -5.43 11.40 18.16
CA ALA A 313 -4.47 12.49 18.02
C ALA A 313 -4.18 13.17 19.37
N ILE A 314 -2.89 13.34 19.67
CA ILE A 314 -2.37 13.99 20.88
C ILE A 314 -1.36 15.07 20.51
N PRO A 315 -1.08 16.07 21.37
CA PRO A 315 0.01 17.03 21.13
C PRO A 315 1.34 16.31 20.88
N LEU A 316 2.06 16.70 19.82
CA LEU A 316 3.33 16.08 19.43
C LEU A 316 4.36 16.18 20.55
N THR A 317 4.34 17.26 21.31
CA THR A 317 5.16 17.53 22.50
C THR A 317 5.01 16.50 23.63
N CYS A 318 3.96 15.68 23.62
CA CYS A 318 3.79 14.54 24.55
C CYS A 318 4.68 13.34 24.19
N CYS A 319 5.13 13.20 22.95
CA CYS A 319 5.90 12.06 22.44
C CYS A 319 7.40 12.11 22.80
N LYS A 320 7.71 12.63 24.00
CA LYS A 320 9.07 12.69 24.54
C LYS A 320 9.60 11.29 24.86
N LYS A 321 10.92 11.12 24.72
CA LYS A 321 11.63 9.91 25.12
C LYS A 321 11.35 9.58 26.60
N LYS A 322 10.84 8.36 26.86
CA LYS A 322 10.65 7.86 28.24
C LYS A 322 12.00 7.59 28.88
N ASN A 323 12.43 8.45 29.80
CA ASN A 323 13.58 8.19 30.66
C ASN A 323 13.27 7.00 31.59
N LYS A 324 14.14 5.98 31.62
CA LYS A 324 13.99 4.80 32.50
C LYS A 324 14.35 5.08 33.98
N ASN A 325 14.21 6.32 34.45
CA ASN A 325 14.72 6.79 35.75
C ASN A 325 13.62 7.16 36.77
N ASN A 326 12.38 6.68 36.58
CA ASN A 326 11.34 6.70 37.61
C ASN A 326 10.92 5.27 37.96
N VAL A 327 11.78 4.57 38.68
CA VAL A 327 11.38 3.49 39.58
C VAL A 327 11.62 4.05 40.98
N TYR A 328 10.53 4.31 41.69
CA TYR A 328 10.54 4.62 43.13
C TYR A 328 10.51 3.31 43.92
#